data_AF-A0A4U5UGU1-F1
#
_entry.id   AF-A0A4U5UGU1-F1
#
_cell.length_a   1.000
_cell.length_b   1.000
_cell.length_c   1.000
_cell.angle_alpha   90.00
_cell.angle_beta   90.00
_cell.angle_gamma   90.00
#
_symmetry.space_group_name_H-M   'P 1'
#
loop_
_entity.id
_entity.type
_entity.pdbx_description
1 polymer ?
#
loop_
_entity_poly.entity_id
_entity_poly.type
_entity_poly.pdbx_seq_one_letter_code
_entity_poly.pdbx_strand_id
1 'polypeptide(L)'
;MPACLVLMIDSLDVKAQTPLFTAVSGKHLDCVVALLKAGADPNGSHYNNCSPVLTAAREGDLDVLRELLRFGAEVDVRPKVPEWASNATTCRGPLYISAVYGHLDCFKLLLLHGANPNYNCTDEKMLARIKQPKTVLEVCLRYGCGVEYIQLLIDFGADVYLPTLIIDKTTKQNEALVLLLKERVCPKTLMSQTRLAIRRYLTLANNDAAIDSLDIPLILRNYLKHNTSELM
;
A
#
# COMPACT_ATOMS: atom_id res chain seq x y z
N MET A 1 33.41 11.94 -11.89
CA MET A 1 32.57 13.13 -11.64
C MET A 1 31.06 12.79 -11.57
N PRO A 2 30.52 11.95 -10.64
CA PRO A 2 29.06 11.75 -10.56
C PRO A 2 28.38 12.36 -9.31
N ALA A 3 29.11 12.64 -8.22
CA ALA A 3 28.49 13.04 -6.95
C ALA A 3 27.81 14.42 -6.98
N CYS A 4 28.32 15.39 -7.76
CA CYS A 4 27.72 16.73 -7.85
C CYS A 4 26.39 16.78 -8.60
N LEU A 5 26.13 15.85 -9.54
CA LEU A 5 24.88 15.79 -10.30
C LEU A 5 23.73 15.22 -9.46
N VAL A 6 24.00 14.21 -8.64
CA VAL A 6 23.01 13.62 -7.72
C VAL A 6 22.60 14.62 -6.63
N LEU A 7 23.51 15.49 -6.18
CA LEU A 7 23.15 16.52 -5.19
C LEU A 7 22.21 17.61 -5.74
N MET A 8 22.18 17.82 -7.06
CA MET A 8 21.33 18.85 -7.67
C MET A 8 19.92 18.32 -7.99
N ILE A 9 19.76 17.01 -8.25
CA ILE A 9 18.46 16.43 -8.62
C ILE A 9 17.44 16.48 -7.47
N ASP A 10 17.92 16.39 -6.23
CA ASP A 10 17.10 16.48 -5.01
C ASP A 10 17.18 17.88 -4.34
N SER A 11 17.64 18.89 -5.08
CA SER A 11 17.68 20.26 -4.59
C SER A 11 16.28 20.79 -4.27
N LEU A 12 16.16 21.54 -3.18
CA LEU A 12 14.86 21.97 -2.69
C LEU A 12 14.48 23.35 -3.27
N ASP A 13 13.22 23.50 -3.62
CA ASP A 13 12.66 24.80 -3.99
C ASP A 13 12.45 25.72 -2.76
N VAL A 14 11.91 26.92 -2.99
CA VAL A 14 11.60 27.89 -1.92
C VAL A 14 10.54 27.42 -0.92
N LYS A 15 9.80 26.35 -1.23
CA LYS A 15 8.83 25.69 -0.35
C LYS A 15 9.40 24.41 0.28
N ALA A 16 10.71 24.21 0.17
CA ALA A 16 11.41 23.03 0.63
C ALA A 16 10.93 21.71 -0.03
N GLN A 17 10.53 21.77 -1.30
CA GLN A 17 10.09 20.62 -2.09
C GLN A 17 11.14 20.17 -3.10
N THR A 18 11.36 18.86 -3.22
CA THR A 18 12.17 18.26 -4.29
C THR A 18 11.47 18.36 -5.65
N PRO A 19 12.20 18.40 -6.78
CA PRO A 19 11.61 18.39 -8.12
C PRO A 19 10.72 17.18 -8.36
N LEU A 20 11.12 16.01 -7.84
CA LEU A 20 10.33 14.78 -7.90
C LEU A 20 8.96 14.94 -7.25
N PHE A 21 8.93 15.47 -6.02
CA PHE A 21 7.67 15.70 -5.31
C PHE A 21 6.75 16.68 -6.04
N THR A 22 7.30 17.74 -6.63
CA THR A 22 6.52 18.69 -7.43
C THR A 22 5.94 18.02 -8.67
N ALA A 23 6.70 17.17 -9.36
CA ALA A 23 6.22 16.39 -10.50
C ALA A 23 5.10 15.41 -10.12
N VAL A 24 5.25 14.70 -8.98
CA VAL A 24 4.22 13.81 -8.43
C VAL A 24 2.96 14.58 -8.07
N SER A 25 3.09 15.72 -7.39
CA SER A 25 1.94 16.56 -7.02
C SER A 25 1.22 17.15 -8.23
N GLY A 26 1.94 17.38 -9.33
CA GLY A 26 1.41 17.82 -10.62
C GLY A 26 0.91 16.69 -11.53
N LYS A 27 1.01 15.42 -11.13
CA LYS A 27 0.66 14.24 -11.96
C LYS A 27 1.43 14.18 -13.28
N HIS A 28 2.68 14.63 -13.28
CA HIS A 28 3.53 14.69 -14.47
C HIS A 28 4.37 13.42 -14.60
N LEU A 29 3.75 12.33 -15.09
CA LEU A 29 4.39 11.01 -15.19
C LEU A 29 5.75 11.03 -15.90
N ASP A 30 5.84 11.68 -17.06
CA ASP A 30 7.10 11.73 -17.83
C ASP A 30 8.23 12.40 -17.03
N CYS A 31 7.92 13.45 -16.29
CA CYS A 31 8.85 14.13 -15.40
C CYS A 31 9.26 13.22 -14.23
N VAL A 32 8.30 12.51 -13.62
CA VAL A 32 8.58 11.54 -12.54
C VAL A 32 9.56 10.48 -13.05
N VAL A 33 9.28 9.85 -14.19
CA VAL A 33 10.14 8.82 -14.79
C VAL A 33 11.53 9.37 -15.12
N ALA A 34 11.61 10.57 -15.70
CA ALA A 34 12.89 11.19 -16.03
C ALA A 34 13.74 11.46 -14.77
N LEU A 35 13.13 11.99 -13.71
CA LEU A 35 13.81 12.29 -12.44
C LEU A 35 14.26 11.02 -11.72
N LEU A 36 13.42 9.99 -11.66
CA LEU A 36 13.77 8.70 -11.06
C LEU A 36 14.93 8.03 -11.82
N LYS A 37 14.91 8.05 -13.17
CA LYS A 37 16.03 7.55 -13.99
C LYS A 37 17.31 8.36 -13.83
N ALA A 38 17.20 9.65 -13.50
CA ALA A 38 18.35 10.50 -13.20
C ALA A 38 18.91 10.28 -11.77
N GLY A 39 18.26 9.43 -10.96
CA GLY A 39 18.71 9.07 -9.62
C GLY A 39 18.12 9.92 -8.49
N ALA A 40 16.97 10.58 -8.72
CA ALA A 40 16.22 11.22 -7.64
C ALA A 40 15.77 10.18 -6.60
N ASP A 41 15.82 10.53 -5.31
CA ASP A 41 15.32 9.64 -4.25
C ASP A 41 13.80 9.47 -4.39
N PRO A 42 13.30 8.23 -4.63
CA PRO A 42 11.86 7.97 -4.80
C PRO A 42 11.03 8.32 -3.55
N ASN A 43 11.65 8.43 -2.37
CA ASN A 43 11.01 8.85 -1.13
C ASN A 43 10.94 10.38 -0.99
N GLY A 44 11.66 11.10 -1.86
CA GLY A 44 11.86 12.54 -1.78
C GLY A 44 12.59 12.96 -0.50
N SER A 45 12.49 14.24 -0.15
CA SER A 45 13.16 14.80 1.03
C SER A 45 12.30 14.71 2.30
N HIS A 46 12.92 14.65 3.47
CA HIS A 46 12.25 14.85 4.75
C HIS A 46 11.58 16.22 4.88
N TYR A 47 12.05 17.24 4.15
CA TYR A 47 11.43 18.57 4.12
C TYR A 47 10.18 18.68 3.22
N ASN A 48 9.95 17.72 2.32
CA ASN A 48 8.72 17.69 1.53
C ASN A 48 7.52 17.68 2.47
N ASN A 49 6.43 18.34 2.09
CA ASN A 49 5.24 18.42 2.95
C ASN A 49 4.54 17.05 3.14
N CYS A 50 4.82 16.09 2.26
CA CYS A 50 4.23 14.75 2.22
C CYS A 50 5.23 13.79 1.55
N SER A 51 5.02 12.47 1.68
CA SER A 51 5.77 11.48 0.89
C SER A 51 5.20 11.40 -0.54
N PRO A 52 6.04 11.24 -1.58
CA PRO A 52 5.58 11.00 -2.95
C PRO A 52 4.56 9.86 -3.08
N VAL A 53 4.82 8.69 -2.47
CA VAL A 53 3.93 7.52 -2.49
C VAL A 53 2.58 7.83 -1.86
N LEU A 54 2.58 8.54 -0.73
CA LEU A 54 1.34 8.92 -0.05
C LEU A 54 0.50 9.89 -0.90
N THR A 55 1.14 10.86 -1.56
CA THR A 55 0.47 11.77 -2.49
C THR A 55 -0.11 11.01 -3.67
N ALA A 56 0.66 10.15 -4.34
CA ALA A 56 0.18 9.37 -5.48
C ALA A 56 -1.00 8.46 -5.09
N ALA A 57 -0.92 7.79 -3.93
CA ALA A 57 -2.00 6.94 -3.42
C ALA A 57 -3.26 7.72 -3.03
N ARG A 58 -3.13 8.94 -2.50
CA ARG A 58 -4.27 9.82 -2.19
C ARG A 58 -4.96 10.33 -3.44
N GLU A 59 -4.18 10.66 -4.47
CA GLU A 59 -4.67 11.24 -5.71
C GLU A 59 -5.13 10.19 -6.74
N GLY A 60 -4.94 8.91 -6.43
CA GLY A 60 -5.30 7.78 -7.29
C GLY A 60 -4.44 7.65 -8.55
N ASP A 61 -3.24 8.22 -8.54
CA ASP A 61 -2.35 8.22 -9.70
C ASP A 61 -1.56 6.89 -9.77
N LEU A 62 -2.20 5.89 -10.37
CA LEU A 62 -1.69 4.52 -10.43
C LEU A 62 -0.33 4.42 -11.15
N ASP A 63 -0.14 5.18 -12.22
CA ASP A 63 1.07 5.09 -13.04
C ASP A 63 2.26 5.75 -12.33
N VAL A 64 2.04 6.92 -11.72
CA VAL A 64 3.05 7.56 -10.87
C VAL A 64 3.40 6.67 -9.67
N LEU A 65 2.39 6.11 -9.00
CA LEU A 65 2.59 5.20 -7.87
C LEU A 65 3.42 3.97 -8.27
N ARG A 66 3.12 3.37 -9.44
CA ARG A 66 3.87 2.23 -9.98
C ARG A 66 5.33 2.55 -10.20
N GLU A 67 5.64 3.69 -10.81
CA GLU A 67 7.03 4.06 -11.06
C GLU A 67 7.77 4.40 -9.76
N LEU A 68 7.13 5.07 -8.79
CA LEU A 68 7.73 5.29 -7.46
C LEU A 68 8.11 3.96 -6.78
N LEU A 69 7.18 3.00 -6.72
CA LEU A 69 7.41 1.69 -6.10
C LEU A 69 8.46 0.87 -6.87
N ARG A 70 8.45 0.92 -8.20
CA ARG A 70 9.45 0.27 -9.05
C ARG A 70 10.87 0.76 -8.79
N PHE A 71 11.03 2.05 -8.49
CA PHE A 71 12.32 2.64 -8.15
C PHE A 71 12.68 2.51 -6.66
N GLY A 72 11.91 1.76 -5.88
CA GLY A 72 12.23 1.44 -4.49
C GLY A 72 11.71 2.44 -3.46
N ALA A 73 10.64 3.18 -3.78
CA ALA A 73 9.95 3.96 -2.76
C ALA A 73 9.44 3.07 -1.63
N GLU A 74 9.53 3.57 -0.40
CA GLU A 74 8.97 2.92 0.78
C GLU A 74 7.44 2.84 0.65
N VAL A 75 6.90 1.63 0.77
CA VAL A 75 5.48 1.35 0.62
C VAL A 75 4.69 1.79 1.86
N ASP A 76 5.25 1.51 3.05
CA ASP A 76 4.65 1.82 4.34
C ASP A 76 5.23 3.13 4.89
N VAL A 77 4.78 4.25 4.35
CA VAL A 77 5.22 5.59 4.79
C VAL A 77 4.25 6.26 5.76
N ARG A 78 4.83 7.09 6.62
CA ARG A 78 4.07 7.91 7.55
C ARG A 78 3.66 9.24 6.93
N PRO A 79 2.40 9.66 7.11
CA PRO A 79 2.01 11.01 6.77
C PRO A 79 2.71 11.99 7.71
N LYS A 80 3.28 13.04 7.13
CA LYS A 80 3.93 14.14 7.85
C LYS A 80 2.87 15.11 8.38
N VAL A 81 1.98 14.63 9.24
CA VAL A 81 1.01 15.47 9.95
C VAL A 81 1.59 15.87 11.31
N PRO A 82 1.46 17.13 11.73
CA PRO A 82 1.80 17.53 13.09
C PRO A 82 1.09 16.63 14.12
N GLU A 83 1.77 16.29 15.22
CA GLU A 83 1.27 15.36 16.24
C GLU A 83 -0.09 15.81 16.81
N TRP A 84 -0.36 17.12 16.84
CA TRP A 84 -1.63 17.71 17.29
C TRP A 84 -2.79 17.59 16.29
N ALA A 85 -2.51 17.46 14.98
CA ALA A 85 -3.51 17.25 13.92
C ALA A 85 -3.69 15.76 13.58
N SER A 86 -2.81 14.92 14.11
CA SER A 86 -2.94 13.47 14.10
C SER A 86 -3.91 13.06 15.19
N ASN A 87 -5.11 12.59 14.81
CA ASN A 87 -5.89 11.80 15.75
C ASN A 87 -5.08 10.52 16.01
N ALA A 88 -4.57 10.36 17.23
CA ALA A 88 -3.58 9.34 17.60
C ALA A 88 -3.97 7.89 17.25
N THR A 89 -5.23 7.64 16.86
CA THR A 89 -5.80 6.31 16.61
C THR A 89 -5.88 5.91 15.13
N THR A 90 -5.53 6.78 14.17
CA THR A 90 -5.72 6.47 12.74
C THR A 90 -4.38 6.36 12.01
N CYS A 91 -4.03 5.15 11.61
CA CYS A 91 -2.89 4.89 10.73
C CYS A 91 -3.20 5.44 9.33
N ARG A 92 -2.65 6.61 8.98
CA ARG A 92 -3.00 7.39 7.76
C ARG A 92 -2.01 7.17 6.58
N GLY A 93 -1.29 6.05 6.53
CA GLY A 93 -0.37 5.71 5.44
C GLY A 93 -1.05 5.39 4.09
N PRO A 94 -0.27 5.04 3.04
CA PRO A 94 -0.76 4.93 1.67
C PRO A 94 -1.91 3.92 1.47
N LEU A 95 -1.83 2.76 2.15
CA LEU A 95 -2.88 1.76 2.04
C LEU A 95 -4.21 2.22 2.67
N TYR A 96 -4.16 3.06 3.71
CA TYR A 96 -5.37 3.64 4.29
C TYR A 96 -5.98 4.70 3.38
N ILE A 97 -5.14 5.61 2.87
CA ILE A 97 -5.63 6.74 2.09
C ILE A 97 -6.25 6.28 0.77
N SER A 98 -5.65 5.27 0.11
CA SER A 98 -6.22 4.68 -1.11
C SER A 98 -7.59 4.04 -0.86
N ALA A 99 -7.79 3.36 0.28
CA ALA A 99 -9.12 2.83 0.65
C ALA A 99 -10.16 3.93 0.92
N VAL A 100 -9.80 4.95 1.70
CA VAL A 100 -10.71 6.06 2.06
C VAL A 100 -11.14 6.87 0.82
N TYR A 101 -10.24 7.06 -0.14
CA TYR A 101 -10.52 7.79 -1.37
C TYR A 101 -11.04 6.90 -2.51
N GLY A 102 -11.17 5.59 -2.29
CA GLY A 102 -11.77 4.68 -3.26
C GLY A 102 -10.85 4.28 -4.42
N HIS A 103 -9.53 4.40 -4.27
CA HIS A 103 -8.54 4.05 -5.30
C HIS A 103 -8.11 2.58 -5.21
N LEU A 104 -8.97 1.68 -5.71
CA LEU A 104 -8.81 0.23 -5.59
C LEU A 104 -7.52 -0.29 -6.27
N ASP A 105 -7.19 0.24 -7.44
CA ASP A 105 -5.98 -0.19 -8.17
C ASP A 105 -4.71 0.22 -7.43
N CYS A 106 -4.68 1.42 -6.84
CA CYS A 106 -3.58 1.86 -5.99
C CYS A 106 -3.47 0.99 -4.74
N PHE A 107 -4.61 0.67 -4.10
CA PHE A 107 -4.67 -0.20 -2.94
C PHE A 107 -4.10 -1.59 -3.24
N LYS A 108 -4.52 -2.20 -4.37
CA LYS A 108 -3.99 -3.47 -4.86
C LYS A 108 -2.50 -3.39 -5.15
N LEU A 109 -2.04 -2.33 -5.80
CA LEU A 109 -0.63 -2.14 -6.15
C LEU A 109 0.26 -2.01 -4.89
N LEU A 110 -0.20 -1.29 -3.87
CA LEU A 110 0.50 -1.19 -2.59
C LEU A 110 0.64 -2.56 -1.92
N LEU A 111 -0.44 -3.36 -1.89
CA LEU A 111 -0.40 -4.73 -1.36
C LEU A 111 0.56 -5.62 -2.17
N LEU A 112 0.59 -5.47 -3.50
CA LEU A 112 1.53 -6.18 -4.35
C LEU A 112 2.98 -5.84 -4.00
N HIS A 113 3.29 -4.58 -3.73
CA HIS A 113 4.63 -4.18 -3.28
C HIS A 113 4.89 -4.42 -1.79
N GLY A 114 4.02 -5.15 -1.10
CA GLY A 114 4.29 -5.63 0.25
C GLY A 114 3.80 -4.71 1.36
N ALA A 115 2.88 -3.79 1.09
CA ALA A 115 2.20 -3.02 2.14
C ALA A 115 1.63 -3.99 3.19
N ASN A 116 1.85 -3.69 4.46
CA ASN A 116 1.32 -4.55 5.50
C ASN A 116 -0.23 -4.47 5.53
N PRO A 117 -0.93 -5.61 5.35
CA PRO A 117 -2.38 -5.63 5.17
C PRO A 117 -3.14 -5.31 6.48
N ASN A 118 -2.50 -5.38 7.64
CA ASN A 118 -3.12 -5.03 8.92
C ASN A 118 -2.98 -3.55 9.22
N TYR A 119 -1.78 -3.01 9.00
CA TYR A 119 -1.41 -1.64 9.36
C TYR A 119 -0.41 -1.11 8.33
N ASN A 120 -0.55 0.14 7.92
CA ASN A 120 0.37 0.81 6.98
C ASN A 120 1.55 1.54 7.67
N CYS A 121 1.79 1.24 8.94
CA CYS A 121 2.85 1.83 9.75
C CYS A 121 3.57 0.70 10.45
N THR A 122 4.83 0.49 10.08
CA THR A 122 5.70 -0.56 10.65
C THR A 122 6.41 -0.13 11.93
N ASP A 123 6.29 1.13 12.35
CA ASP A 123 6.92 1.59 13.58
C ASP A 123 6.15 1.09 14.81
N GLU A 124 6.75 0.07 15.40
CA GLU A 124 6.34 -0.60 16.63
C GLU A 124 6.11 0.36 17.80
N LYS A 125 6.89 1.45 17.93
CA LYS A 125 6.74 2.41 19.03
C LYS A 125 5.39 3.12 18.96
N MET A 126 4.88 3.35 17.76
CA MET A 126 3.59 4.00 17.58
C MET A 126 2.44 3.02 17.74
N LEU A 127 2.55 1.81 17.17
CA LEU A 127 1.58 0.74 17.40
C LEU A 127 1.44 0.43 18.90
N ALA A 128 2.55 0.44 19.66
CA ALA A 128 2.55 0.24 21.11
C ALA A 128 1.93 1.42 21.89
N ARG A 129 1.98 2.65 21.37
CA ARG A 129 1.36 3.83 22.00
C ARG A 129 -0.17 3.85 21.81
N ILE A 130 -0.69 3.18 20.79
CA ILE A 130 -2.13 3.11 20.55
C ILE A 130 -2.72 1.93 21.32
N LYS A 131 -3.62 2.20 22.28
CA LYS A 131 -4.31 1.15 23.04
C LYS A 131 -5.09 0.16 22.14
N GLN A 132 -5.66 0.64 21.04
CA GLN A 132 -6.40 -0.14 20.05
C GLN A 132 -6.14 0.45 18.64
N PRO A 133 -5.08 0.05 17.93
CA PRO A 133 -4.82 0.52 16.57
C PRO A 133 -5.90 -0.03 15.64
N LYS A 134 -6.58 0.87 14.93
CA LYS A 134 -7.57 0.45 13.94
C LYS A 134 -6.86 -0.22 12.76
N THR A 135 -7.29 -1.43 12.42
CA THR A 135 -6.76 -2.14 11.25
C THR A 135 -7.29 -1.51 9.97
N VAL A 136 -6.59 -1.72 8.85
CA VAL A 136 -7.08 -1.31 7.53
C VAL A 136 -8.43 -1.96 7.21
N LEU A 137 -8.66 -3.17 7.71
CA LEU A 137 -9.93 -3.89 7.58
C LEU A 137 -11.09 -3.19 8.31
N GLU A 138 -10.88 -2.73 9.55
CA GLU A 138 -11.89 -1.96 10.29
C GLU A 138 -12.24 -0.64 9.60
N VAL A 139 -11.25 -0.01 8.97
CA VAL A 139 -11.44 1.20 8.18
C VAL A 139 -12.31 0.90 6.96
N CYS A 140 -11.97 -0.14 6.19
CA CYS A 140 -12.75 -0.54 5.01
C CYS A 140 -14.23 -0.80 5.38
N LEU A 141 -14.47 -1.46 6.52
CA LEU A 141 -15.83 -1.70 7.02
C LEU A 141 -16.53 -0.40 7.46
N ARG A 142 -15.83 0.50 8.15
CA ARG A 142 -16.40 1.76 8.67
C ARG A 142 -16.76 2.76 7.57
N TYR A 143 -15.92 2.87 6.55
CA TYR A 143 -16.13 3.79 5.43
C TYR A 143 -16.96 3.17 4.31
N GLY A 144 -17.39 1.90 4.44
CA GLY A 144 -18.19 1.22 3.44
C GLY A 144 -17.44 0.99 2.13
N CYS A 145 -16.13 0.72 2.20
CA CYS A 145 -15.35 0.34 1.04
C CYS A 145 -15.92 -0.95 0.41
N GLY A 146 -15.77 -1.08 -0.91
CA GLY A 146 -16.24 -2.25 -1.65
C GLY A 146 -15.71 -3.58 -1.11
N VAL A 147 -16.44 -4.66 -1.38
CA VAL A 147 -16.09 -6.03 -0.96
C VAL A 147 -14.72 -6.44 -1.50
N GLU A 148 -14.32 -5.87 -2.63
CA GLU A 148 -13.03 -6.06 -3.29
C GLU A 148 -11.85 -5.67 -2.40
N TYR A 149 -11.97 -4.60 -1.60
CA TYR A 149 -10.93 -4.20 -0.65
C TYR A 149 -10.73 -5.26 0.43
N ILE A 150 -11.85 -5.79 0.94
CA ILE A 150 -11.86 -6.80 1.99
C ILE A 150 -11.30 -8.11 1.45
N GLN A 151 -11.69 -8.49 0.24
CA GLN A 151 -11.15 -9.66 -0.43
C GLN A 151 -9.64 -9.54 -0.67
N LEU A 152 -9.16 -8.38 -1.11
CA LEU A 152 -7.72 -8.12 -1.24
C LEU A 152 -7.01 -8.23 0.11
N LEU A 153 -7.52 -7.61 1.17
CA LEU A 153 -6.94 -7.72 2.50
C LEU A 153 -6.84 -9.18 2.96
N ILE A 154 -7.92 -9.95 2.80
CA ILE A 154 -7.93 -11.40 3.10
C ILE A 154 -6.89 -12.13 2.24
N ASP A 155 -6.84 -11.86 0.94
CA ASP A 155 -5.94 -12.51 -0.02
C ASP A 155 -4.46 -12.28 0.30
N PHE A 156 -4.13 -11.11 0.82
CA PHE A 156 -2.78 -10.70 1.23
C PHE A 156 -2.47 -11.00 2.69
N GLY A 157 -3.40 -11.64 3.42
CA GLY A 157 -3.12 -12.17 4.75
C GLY A 157 -3.38 -11.21 5.90
N ALA A 158 -4.31 -10.26 5.73
CA ALA A 158 -4.86 -9.50 6.84
C ALA A 158 -5.41 -10.44 7.93
N ASP A 159 -5.25 -10.02 9.17
CA ASP A 159 -5.90 -10.58 10.32
C ASP A 159 -7.40 -10.23 10.25
N VAL A 160 -8.21 -11.27 10.11
CA VAL A 160 -9.67 -11.17 10.04
C VAL A 160 -10.32 -11.12 11.43
N TYR A 161 -9.54 -11.34 12.50
CA TYR A 161 -10.00 -11.23 13.87
C TYR A 161 -9.95 -9.77 14.31
N LEU A 162 -11.13 -9.14 14.34
CA LEU A 162 -11.29 -7.76 14.76
C LEU A 162 -11.92 -7.74 16.15
N PRO A 163 -11.20 -7.28 17.20
CA PRO A 163 -11.71 -7.26 18.57
C PRO A 163 -12.93 -6.35 18.78
N THR A 164 -13.07 -5.31 17.96
CA THR A 164 -14.05 -4.22 18.16
C THR A 164 -15.23 -4.24 17.20
N LEU A 165 -15.47 -5.36 16.50
CA LEU A 165 -16.50 -5.45 15.47
C LEU A 165 -17.90 -5.41 16.11
N ILE A 166 -18.42 -4.21 16.37
CA ILE A 166 -19.81 -3.97 16.74
C ILE A 166 -20.63 -4.17 15.45
N ILE A 167 -21.22 -5.35 15.32
CA ILE A 167 -22.16 -5.69 14.24
C ILE A 167 -23.46 -4.92 14.53
N ASP A 168 -23.53 -3.64 14.15
CA ASP A 168 -24.77 -2.88 14.24
C ASP A 168 -25.82 -3.46 13.27
N LYS A 169 -27.10 -3.41 13.65
CA LYS A 169 -28.22 -4.08 12.96
C LYS A 169 -28.39 -3.70 11.47
N THR A 170 -27.76 -2.62 11.00
CA THR A 170 -27.72 -2.18 9.59
C THR A 170 -26.75 -3.01 8.72
N THR A 171 -25.87 -3.80 9.32
CA THR A 171 -24.83 -4.59 8.61
C THR A 171 -25.29 -6.00 8.18
N LYS A 172 -26.57 -6.35 8.37
CA LYS A 172 -27.14 -7.67 8.03
C LYS A 172 -27.25 -7.99 6.53
N GLN A 173 -26.82 -7.08 5.64
CA GLN A 173 -26.77 -7.30 4.18
C GLN A 173 -25.34 -7.25 3.59
N ASN A 174 -24.30 -7.18 4.43
CA ASN A 174 -22.94 -6.92 3.95
C ASN A 174 -22.23 -8.22 3.57
N GLU A 175 -22.14 -8.51 2.28
CA GLU A 175 -21.32 -9.57 1.69
C GLU A 175 -19.90 -9.64 2.29
N ALA A 176 -19.32 -8.48 2.57
CA ALA A 176 -18.11 -8.27 3.36
C ALA A 176 -18.04 -9.06 4.69
N LEU A 177 -19.11 -9.01 5.50
CA LEU A 177 -19.16 -9.72 6.79
C LEU A 177 -19.31 -11.22 6.61
N VAL A 178 -20.06 -11.65 5.57
CA VAL A 178 -20.19 -13.07 5.24
C VAL A 178 -18.82 -13.65 4.88
N LEU A 179 -18.03 -12.93 4.07
CA LEU A 179 -16.65 -13.31 3.74
C LEU A 179 -15.77 -13.41 4.99
N LEU A 180 -15.81 -12.41 5.88
CA LEU A 180 -15.01 -12.43 7.10
C LEU A 180 -15.41 -13.56 8.05
N LEU A 181 -16.70 -13.83 8.22
CA LEU A 181 -17.18 -14.94 9.04
C LEU A 181 -16.78 -16.29 8.45
N LYS A 182 -16.83 -16.43 7.12
CA LYS A 182 -16.36 -17.62 6.42
C LYS A 182 -14.87 -17.87 6.71
N GLU A 183 -14.01 -16.87 6.47
CA GLU A 183 -12.57 -16.97 6.70
C GLU A 183 -12.18 -17.25 8.16
N ARG A 184 -13.02 -16.90 9.15
CA ARG A 184 -12.79 -17.24 10.57
C ARG A 184 -13.05 -18.71 10.90
N VAL A 185 -13.86 -19.39 10.10
CA VAL A 185 -14.29 -20.77 10.34
C VAL A 185 -13.55 -21.75 9.43
N CYS A 186 -13.26 -21.37 8.19
CA CYS A 186 -12.51 -22.19 7.26
C CYS A 186 -11.03 -21.79 7.23
N PRO A 187 -10.09 -22.73 7.45
CA PRO A 187 -8.67 -22.44 7.29
C PRO A 187 -8.36 -22.10 5.83
N LYS A 188 -7.40 -21.19 5.61
CA LYS A 188 -6.93 -20.86 4.26
C LYS A 188 -6.45 -22.11 3.53
N THR A 189 -6.83 -22.22 2.26
CA THR A 189 -6.37 -23.31 1.39
C THR A 189 -4.84 -23.35 1.34
N LEU A 190 -4.27 -24.54 1.12
CA LEU A 190 -2.82 -24.67 0.97
C LEU A 190 -2.29 -23.76 -0.13
N MET A 191 -3.01 -23.66 -1.26
CA MET A 191 -2.68 -22.75 -2.36
C MET A 191 -2.60 -21.28 -1.94
N SER A 192 -3.56 -20.80 -1.13
CA SER A 192 -3.55 -19.44 -0.59
C SER A 192 -2.39 -19.23 0.39
N GLN A 193 -2.13 -20.20 1.28
CA GLN A 193 -0.98 -20.15 2.19
C GLN A 193 0.35 -20.14 1.44
N THR A 194 0.48 -20.93 0.37
CA THR A 194 1.67 -20.96 -0.49
C THR A 194 1.88 -19.62 -1.19
N ARG A 195 0.82 -18.99 -1.71
CA ARG A 195 0.91 -17.63 -2.29
C ARG A 195 1.42 -16.64 -1.25
N LEU A 196 0.86 -16.65 -0.04
CA LEU A 196 1.30 -15.76 1.04
C LEU A 196 2.77 -15.98 1.41
N ALA A 197 3.21 -17.24 1.52
CA ALA A 197 4.59 -17.58 1.85
C ALA A 197 5.57 -17.11 0.76
N ILE A 198 5.26 -17.39 -0.51
CA ILE A 198 6.09 -16.96 -1.64
C ILE A 198 6.15 -15.43 -1.71
N ARG A 199 5.01 -14.74 -1.63
CA ARG A 199 5.00 -13.27 -1.70
C ARG A 199 5.77 -12.63 -0.55
N ARG A 200 5.62 -13.13 0.69
CA ARG A 200 6.40 -12.63 1.84
C ARG A 200 7.90 -12.73 1.58
N TYR A 201 8.36 -13.85 1.02
CA TYR A 201 9.77 -14.02 0.66
C TYR A 201 10.23 -13.05 -0.42
N LEU A 202 9.43 -12.86 -1.47
CA LEU A 202 9.76 -11.97 -2.60
C LEU A 202 9.81 -10.49 -2.17
N THR A 203 8.90 -10.06 -1.31
CA THR A 203 8.90 -8.72 -0.73
C THR A 203 10.16 -8.49 0.11
N LEU A 204 10.56 -9.45 0.95
CA LEU A 204 11.80 -9.36 1.73
C LEU A 204 13.05 -9.29 0.85
N ALA A 205 13.02 -9.93 -0.33
CA ALA A 205 14.09 -9.88 -1.31
C ALA A 205 14.02 -8.65 -2.24
N ASN A 206 13.01 -7.78 -2.09
CA ASN A 206 12.71 -6.67 -3.00
C ASN A 206 12.73 -7.08 -4.49
N ASN A 207 12.18 -8.26 -4.79
CA ASN A 207 12.31 -8.91 -6.10
C ASN A 207 10.96 -9.45 -6.61
N ASP A 208 9.96 -8.58 -6.69
CA ASP A 208 8.63 -8.94 -7.20
C ASP A 208 8.67 -9.43 -8.67
N ALA A 209 9.67 -8.98 -9.44
CA ALA A 209 9.90 -9.41 -10.82
C ALA A 209 10.34 -10.87 -10.93
N ALA A 210 10.86 -11.49 -9.86
CA ALA A 210 11.28 -12.89 -9.88
C ALA A 210 10.11 -13.87 -10.12
N ILE A 211 8.85 -13.45 -9.93
CA ILE A 211 7.71 -14.31 -10.24
C ILE A 211 7.73 -14.74 -11.71
N ASP A 212 8.20 -13.87 -12.62
CA ASP A 212 8.24 -14.17 -14.05
C ASP A 212 9.26 -15.26 -14.40
N SER A 213 10.34 -15.38 -13.63
CA SER A 213 11.39 -16.37 -13.86
C SER A 213 11.16 -17.72 -13.18
N LEU A 214 10.08 -17.88 -12.40
CA LEU A 214 9.74 -19.15 -11.77
C LEU A 214 9.37 -20.20 -12.83
N ASP A 215 9.96 -21.39 -12.70
CA ASP A 215 9.64 -22.55 -13.53
C ASP A 215 8.33 -23.23 -13.07
N ILE A 216 7.23 -22.50 -13.24
CA ILE A 216 5.87 -22.94 -12.89
C ILE A 216 4.87 -22.54 -14.00
N PRO A 217 3.73 -23.24 -14.12
CA PRO A 217 2.67 -22.88 -15.07
C PRO A 217 2.24 -21.41 -14.97
N LEU A 218 1.89 -20.80 -16.12
CA LEU A 218 1.46 -19.39 -16.21
C LEU A 218 0.30 -19.08 -15.27
N ILE A 219 -0.66 -19.99 -15.13
CA ILE A 219 -1.80 -19.83 -14.24
C ILE A 219 -1.39 -19.63 -12.77
N LEU A 220 -0.30 -20.29 -12.34
CA LEU A 220 0.25 -20.12 -11.00
C LEU A 220 1.04 -18.81 -10.88
N ARG A 221 1.78 -18.40 -11.92
CA ARG A 221 2.40 -17.05 -11.95
C ARG A 221 1.36 -15.95 -11.84
N ASN A 222 0.27 -16.05 -12.59
CA ASN A 222 -0.84 -15.09 -12.54
C ASN A 222 -1.53 -15.09 -11.18
N TYR A 223 -1.75 -16.27 -10.60
CA TYR A 223 -2.28 -16.39 -9.24
C TYR A 223 -1.38 -15.72 -8.20
N LEU A 224 -0.06 -15.91 -8.30
CA LEU A 224 0.92 -15.24 -7.45
C LEU A 224 0.86 -13.72 -7.64
N LYS A 225 0.72 -13.24 -8.88
CA LYS A 225 0.61 -11.80 -9.24
C LYS A 225 -0.74 -11.16 -8.92
N HIS A 226 -1.72 -11.94 -8.48
CA HIS A 226 -3.11 -11.46 -8.32
C HIS A 226 -3.69 -10.93 -9.64
N ASN A 227 -3.30 -11.51 -10.78
CA ASN A 227 -3.85 -11.21 -12.10
C ASN A 227 -5.01 -12.19 -12.38
N THR A 228 -6.24 -11.70 -12.27
CA THR A 228 -7.47 -12.51 -12.42
C THR A 228 -7.93 -12.64 -13.88
N SER A 229 -7.23 -12.03 -14.84
CA SER A 229 -7.67 -11.87 -16.23
C SER A 229 -7.65 -13.15 -17.10
N GLU A 230 -7.05 -14.25 -16.62
CA GLU A 230 -6.82 -15.47 -17.44
C GLU A 230 -7.36 -16.76 -16.79
N LEU A 231 -8.33 -16.64 -15.88
CA LEU A 231 -9.02 -17.78 -15.24
C LEU A 231 -10.38 -18.12 -15.87
N MET A 232 -10.71 -17.52 -17.01
CA MET A 232 -11.82 -17.88 -17.91
C MET A 232 -11.26 -18.31 -19.25
#